data_AF-A0A920NW89-F1
#
_entry.id   AF-A0A920NW89-F1
#
_cell.length_a   1.000
_cell.length_b   1.000
_cell.length_c   1.000
_cell.angle_alpha   90.00
_cell.angle_beta   90.00
_cell.angle_gamma   90.00
#
_symmetry.space_group_name_H-M   'P 1'
#
loop_
_entity.id
_entity.type
_entity.pdbx_description
1 polymer ?
#
loop_
_entity_poly.entity_id
_entity_poly.type
_entity_poly.pdbx_seq_one_letter_code
_entity_poly.pdbx_strand_id
1 'polypeptide(L)' 'MCNSYRLSNEAHWPAQIQDVKCAIRYLRANAQKLGIDPERIGVSGNSAGGHLSLMAAATSYDDSF' A
#
# COMPACT_ATOMS: atom_id res chain seq x y z
N MET A 1 -5.15 -1.87 -9.01
CA MET A 1 -4.96 -0.40 -8.93
C MET A 1 -3.47 -0.12 -8.96
N CYS A 2 -3.00 0.81 -9.79
CA CYS A 2 -1.61 1.29 -9.74
C CYS A 2 -1.61 2.56 -8.88
N ASN A 3 -0.95 2.55 -7.72
CA ASN A 3 -0.88 3.72 -6.83
C ASN A 3 0.41 4.51 -7.09
N SER A 4 0.30 5.83 -7.21
CA SER A 4 1.47 6.71 -7.16
C SER A 4 1.80 6.99 -5.69
N TYR A 5 2.88 6.39 -5.18
CA TYR A 5 3.41 6.72 -3.85
C TYR A 5 4.41 7.87 -3.96
N ARG A 6 4.60 8.63 -2.88
CA ARG A 6 5.54 9.76 -2.84
C ARG A 6 6.97 9.29 -3.07
N LEU A 7 7.70 9.91 -4.00
CA LEU A 7 9.09 9.56 -4.28
C LEU A 7 10.06 10.12 -3.24
N SER A 8 11.29 9.61 -3.19
CA SER A 8 12.29 10.01 -2.18
C SER A 8 12.66 11.51 -2.21
N ASN A 9 12.48 12.16 -3.37
CA ASN A 9 12.65 13.61 -3.52
C ASN A 9 11.43 14.43 -3.08
N GLU A 10 10.28 13.78 -2.86
CA GLU A 10 9.04 14.41 -2.39
C GLU A 10 8.85 14.21 -0.88
N ALA A 11 9.21 13.04 -0.36
CA ALA A 11 9.09 12.71 1.06
C ALA A 11 10.14 11.67 1.51
N HIS A 12 10.61 11.83 2.74
CA HIS A 12 11.51 10.86 3.37
C HIS A 12 10.76 9.60 3.80
N TRP A 13 11.48 8.49 3.88
CA TRP A 13 11.00 7.26 4.50
C TRP A 13 10.46 7.54 5.92
N PRO A 14 9.29 6.98 6.34
CA PRO A 14 8.51 5.89 5.72
C PRO A 14 7.31 6.33 4.86
N ALA A 15 7.30 7.53 4.29
CA ALA A 15 6.15 8.05 3.53
C ALA A 15 5.68 7.10 2.39
N GLN A 16 6.63 6.50 1.67
CA GLN A 16 6.37 5.58 0.54
C GLN A 16 5.51 4.38 0.96
N ILE A 17 5.87 3.75 2.09
CA ILE A 17 5.16 2.56 2.58
C ILE A 17 3.82 2.94 3.20
N GLN A 18 3.71 4.12 3.82
CA GLN A 18 2.44 4.65 4.30
C GLN A 18 1.44 4.84 3.16
N ASP A 19 1.89 5.34 2.00
CA ASP A 19 1.03 5.52 0.82
C ASP A 19 0.52 4.17 0.28
N VAL A 20 1.38 3.15 0.24
CA VAL A 20 0.98 1.78 -0.14
C VAL A 20 -0.04 1.21 0.84
N LYS A 21 0.19 1.34 2.16
CA LYS A 21 -0.77 0.89 3.18
C LYS A 21 -2.10 1.66 3.11
N CYS A 22 -2.05 2.96 2.85
CA CYS A 22 -3.24 3.79 2.65
C CYS A 22 -4.06 3.31 1.45
N ALA A 23 -3.41 2.98 0.32
CA ALA A 23 -4.08 2.42 -0.84
C ALA A 23 -4.77 1.08 -0.54
N ILE A 24 -4.10 0.18 0.19
CA ILE A 24 -4.70 -1.10 0.62
C ILE A 24 -5.93 -0.85 1.51
N ARG A 25 -5.83 0.06 2.48
CA ARG A 25 -6.95 0.44 3.36
C ARG A 25 -8.12 1.02 2.56
N TYR A 26 -7.83 1.89 1.59
CA TYR A 26 -8.84 2.45 0.71
C TYR A 26 -9.57 1.35 -0.07
N LEU A 27 -8.83 0.38 -0.63
CA LEU A 27 -9.43 -0.75 -1.35
C LEU A 27 -10.35 -1.57 -0.46
N ARG A 28 -9.92 -1.91 0.78
CA ARG A 28 -10.78 -2.62 1.75
C ARG A 28 -12.04 -1.83 2.09
N ALA A 29 -11.88 -0.55 2.43
CA ALA A 29 -12.99 0.31 2.83
C ALA A 29 -14.01 0.56 1.70
N ASN A 30 -13.58 0.47 0.44
CA ASN A 30 -14.42 0.72 -0.74
C ASN A 30 -14.72 -0.56 -1.53
N ALA A 31 -14.46 -1.74 -0.98
CA ALA A 31 -14.52 -3.00 -1.71
C ALA A 31 -15.88 -3.26 -2.36
N GLN A 32 -16.97 -2.96 -1.64
CA GLN A 32 -18.35 -3.07 -2.15
C GLN A 32 -18.59 -2.18 -3.37
N LYS A 33 -18.13 -0.92 -3.32
CA LYS A 33 -18.26 0.04 -4.43
C LYS A 33 -17.42 -0.37 -5.64
N LEU A 34 -16.27 -1.00 -5.39
CA LEU A 34 -15.33 -1.42 -6.42
C LEU A 34 -15.64 -2.82 -6.97
N GLY A 35 -16.57 -3.56 -6.37
CA GLY A 35 -16.90 -4.93 -6.77
C GLY A 35 -15.77 -5.93 -6.54
N ILE A 36 -14.93 -5.71 -5.53
CA ILE A 36 -13.78 -6.57 -5.19
C ILE A 36 -13.99 -7.26 -3.83
N ASP A 37 -13.29 -8.37 -3.61
CA ASP A 37 -13.27 -9.08 -2.34
C ASP A 37 -12.25 -8.41 -1.38
N PRO A 38 -12.69 -7.80 -0.26
CA PRO A 38 -11.80 -7.12 0.68
C PRO A 38 -10.79 -8.06 1.37
N GLU A 39 -11.09 -9.36 1.41
CA GLU A 39 -10.25 -10.40 2.02
C GLU A 39 -9.17 -10.92 1.06
N ARG A 40 -9.23 -10.54 -0.23
CA ARG A 40 -8.33 -11.03 -1.28
C ARG A 40 -7.63 -9.90 -2.01
N ILE A 41 -6.77 -9.18 -1.30
CA ILE A 41 -5.96 -8.09 -1.84
C ILE A 41 -4.49 -8.51 -1.89
N GLY A 42 -3.90 -8.47 -3.09
CA GLY A 42 -2.48 -8.69 -3.33
C GLY A 42 -1.73 -7.40 -3.67
N VAL A 43 -0.42 -7.37 -3.36
CA VAL A 43 0.48 -6.28 -3.72
C VAL A 43 1.65 -6.86 -4.50
N SER A 44 2.02 -6.21 -5.61
CA SER A 44 3.17 -6.59 -6.43
C SER A 44 3.87 -5.36 -7.00
N GLY A 45 5.16 -5.50 -7.28
CA GLY A 45 5.98 -4.43 -7.84
C GLY A 45 7.39 -4.92 -8.19
N ASN A 46 8.13 -4.11 -8.96
CA ASN A 46 9.51 -4.39 -9.36
C ASN A 46 10.49 -3.44 -8.65
N SER A 47 11.72 -3.89 -8.37
CA SER A 47 12.79 -3.09 -7.76
C SER A 47 12.32 -2.42 -6.45
N ALA A 48 12.32 -1.09 -6.36
CA ALA A 48 11.79 -0.34 -5.22
C ALA A 48 10.32 -0.68 -4.90
N GLY A 49 9.50 -0.93 -5.92
CA GLY A 49 8.11 -1.37 -5.73
C GLY A 49 8.01 -2.80 -5.18
N GLY A 50 8.95 -3.67 -5.55
CA GLY A 50 9.04 -5.02 -4.98
C GLY A 50 9.45 -4.99 -3.52
N HIS A 51 10.38 -4.11 -3.15
CA HIS A 51 10.73 -3.83 -1.77
C HIS A 51 9.50 -3.36 -0.96
N LEU A 52 8.75 -2.37 -1.47
CA LEU A 52 7.51 -1.91 -0.82
C LEU A 52 6.44 -3.01 -0.72
N SER A 53 6.34 -3.89 -1.72
CA SER A 53 5.41 -5.02 -1.71
C SER A 53 5.74 -5.99 -0.57
N LEU A 54 7.02 -6.35 -0.42
CA LEU A 54 7.48 -7.19 0.69
C LEU A 54 7.28 -6.52 2.05
N MET A 55 7.60 -5.23 2.17
CA MET A 55 7.40 -4.48 3.41
C MET A 55 5.92 -4.40 3.81
N ALA A 56 5.01 -4.20 2.85
CA ALA A 56 3.57 -4.17 3.10
C ALA A 56 3.05 -5.55 3.55
N ALA A 57 3.61 -6.63 3.02
CA ALA A 57 3.26 -7.99 3.43
C ALA A 57 3.84 -8.37 4.81
N ALA A 58 5.07 -7.92 5.11
CA ALA A 58 5.80 -8.30 6.31
C ALA A 58 5.47 -7.45 7.55
N THR A 59 4.90 -6.26 7.36
CA THR A 59 4.57 -5.37 8.47
C THR A 59 3.06 -5.36 8.74
N SER A 60 2.70 -5.64 9.99
CA SER A 60 1.34 -5.50 10.47
C SER A 60 0.88 -4.04 10.43
N TYR A 61 -0.42 -3.85 10.56
CA TYR A 61 -1.02 -2.54 10.76
C TYR A 61 -0.56 -1.97 12.10
N ASP A 62 -0.09 -0.72 12.08
CA ASP A 62 0.33 0.05 13.25
C ASP A 62 -0.41 1.38 13.20
N ASP A 63 -1.28 1.62 14.18
CA ASP A 63 -2.12 2.83 14.31
C ASP A 63 -1.31 4.06 14.74
N SER A 64 -0.01 3.92 15.01
CA SER A 64 0.86 5.05 15.39
C SER A 64 1.36 5.90 14.21
N PHE A 65 0.84 5.68 13.00
CA PHE A 65 1.14 6.45 11.78
C PHE A 65 -0.10 7.03 11.10
#